data_AF-A0A5C5XGW3-F1
#
_entry.id   AF-A0A5C5XGW3-F1
#
_cell.length_a   1.000
_cell.length_b   1.000
_cell.length_c   1.000
_cell.angle_alpha   90.00
_cell.angle_beta   90.00
_cell.angle_gamma   90.00
#
_symmetry.space_group_name_H-M   'P 1'
#
loop_
_entity.id
_entity.type
_entity.pdbx_description
1 polymer ?
#
loop_
_entity_poly.entity_id
_entity_poly.type
_entity_poly.pdbx_seq_one_letter_code
_entity_poly.pdbx_strand_id
1 'polypeptide(L)'
;MHQGCISVVSVWAFFVCYPFTAMESKRSTTKPEKVFSRRGIVVSVFRYKNEIEDHTISNFKTTIRRLYKDDEEKTQSTYFLAPDDWPMAEFLSRQAWQYMMEQSQSDASSETKTKDKS
;
A
#
# COMPACT_ATOMS: atom_id res chain seq x y z
N MET A 1 -49.61 7.56 -44.11
CA MET A 1 -49.39 6.99 -42.77
C MET A 1 -48.86 5.58 -42.91
N HIS A 2 -47.60 5.35 -42.53
CA HIS A 2 -47.05 4.15 -41.87
C HIS A 2 -45.53 4.13 -42.10
N GLN A 3 -44.82 4.68 -41.11
CA GLN A 3 -43.39 4.55 -40.93
C GLN A 3 -43.11 3.15 -40.37
N GLY A 4 -42.24 2.40 -41.03
CA GLY A 4 -41.71 1.12 -40.54
C GLY A 4 -40.63 1.38 -39.50
N CYS A 5 -40.86 0.86 -38.30
CA CYS A 5 -39.97 0.90 -37.15
C CYS A 5 -38.73 0.03 -37.41
N ILE A 6 -37.54 0.64 -37.46
CA ILE A 6 -36.27 -0.07 -37.56
C ILE A 6 -35.87 -0.48 -36.14
N SER A 7 -35.94 -1.78 -35.86
CA SER A 7 -35.56 -2.38 -34.58
C SER A 7 -34.07 -2.19 -34.32
N VAL A 8 -33.75 -1.51 -33.22
CA VAL A 8 -32.40 -1.36 -32.68
C VAL A 8 -31.96 -2.70 -32.10
N VAL A 9 -30.96 -3.34 -32.71
CA VAL A 9 -30.32 -4.55 -32.18
C VAL A 9 -29.36 -4.13 -31.06
N SER A 10 -29.78 -4.43 -29.83
CA SER A 10 -29.00 -4.26 -28.60
C SER A 10 -27.81 -5.22 -28.60
N VAL A 11 -26.60 -4.69 -28.78
CA VAL A 11 -25.35 -5.44 -28.60
C VAL A 11 -24.98 -5.38 -27.13
N TRP A 12 -25.27 -6.46 -26.41
CA TRP A 12 -24.86 -6.66 -25.03
C TRP A 12 -23.34 -6.79 -24.96
N ALA A 13 -22.69 -5.77 -24.42
CA ALA A 13 -21.30 -5.86 -24.01
C ALA A 13 -21.18 -6.81 -22.83
N PHE A 14 -20.51 -7.94 -23.05
CA PHE A 14 -20.12 -8.90 -22.03
C PHE A 14 -19.23 -8.21 -20.99
N PHE A 15 -19.83 -7.84 -19.86
CA PHE A 15 -19.14 -7.50 -18.64
C PHE A 15 -18.46 -8.79 -18.12
N VAL A 16 -17.19 -8.99 -18.47
CA VAL A 16 -16.33 -9.98 -17.82
C VAL A 16 -16.03 -9.45 -16.42
N CYS A 17 -16.95 -9.77 -15.50
CA CYS A 17 -16.79 -9.52 -14.08
C CYS A 17 -15.77 -10.53 -13.54
N TYR A 18 -14.49 -10.15 -13.53
CA TYR A 18 -13.49 -10.90 -12.78
C TYR A 18 -13.87 -10.86 -11.29
N PRO A 19 -13.99 -12.01 -10.60
CA PRO A 19 -14.14 -12.01 -9.16
C PRO A 19 -12.83 -11.51 -8.54
N PHE A 20 -12.79 -10.24 -8.14
CA PHE A 20 -11.79 -9.75 -7.22
C PHE A 20 -12.09 -10.42 -5.87
N THR A 21 -11.42 -11.54 -5.60
CA THR A 21 -11.39 -12.16 -4.28
C THR A 21 -10.79 -11.15 -3.32
N ALA A 22 -11.65 -10.42 -2.61
CA ALA A 22 -11.25 -9.55 -1.52
C ALA A 22 -10.73 -10.44 -0.39
N MET A 23 -9.42 -10.65 -0.38
CA MET A 23 -8.72 -11.36 0.68
C MET A 23 -8.80 -10.48 1.94
N GLU A 24 -9.67 -10.84 2.89
CA GLU A 24 -9.83 -10.18 4.18
C GLU A 24 -8.56 -10.44 5.02
N SER A 25 -7.57 -9.55 4.88
CA SER A 25 -6.37 -9.51 5.71
C SER A 25 -6.76 -9.14 7.14
N LYS A 26 -6.62 -10.07 8.10
CA LYS A 26 -6.72 -9.78 9.54
C LYS A 26 -5.88 -8.54 9.85
N ARG A 27 -6.53 -7.50 10.41
CA ARG A 27 -5.98 -6.15 10.55
C ARG A 27 -4.69 -6.14 11.35
N SER A 28 -3.57 -5.92 10.68
CA SER A 28 -2.33 -5.50 11.32
C SER A 28 -2.50 -4.16 12.00
N THR A 29 -1.75 -3.94 13.08
CA THR A 29 -1.71 -2.68 13.84
C THR A 29 -1.77 -1.45 12.94
N THR A 30 -2.66 -0.51 13.24
CA THR A 30 -2.86 0.71 12.45
C THR A 30 -1.69 1.68 12.57
N LYS A 31 -0.73 1.40 13.48
CA LYS A 31 0.43 2.23 13.74
C LYS A 31 1.57 1.89 12.78
N PRO A 32 2.24 2.88 12.16
CA PRO A 32 3.43 2.60 11.38
C PRO A 32 4.57 2.08 12.28
N GLU A 33 5.29 1.08 11.79
CA GLU A 33 6.48 0.55 12.44
C GLU A 33 7.65 1.52 12.31
N LYS A 34 7.79 2.12 11.11
CA LYS A 34 8.84 3.10 10.82
C LYS A 34 8.29 4.27 10.03
N VAL A 35 8.78 5.47 10.31
CA VAL A 35 8.42 6.69 9.60
C VAL A 35 9.69 7.43 9.21
N PHE A 36 9.76 7.84 7.94
CA PHE A 36 10.79 8.70 7.39
C PHE A 36 10.12 10.02 7.01
N SER A 37 10.64 11.16 7.48
CA SER A 37 10.05 12.46 7.15
C SER A 37 11.12 13.51 6.88
N ARG A 38 10.86 14.34 5.88
CA ARG A 38 11.72 15.47 5.53
C ARG A 38 11.00 16.47 4.64
N ARG A 39 11.16 17.77 4.93
CA ARG A 39 10.59 18.88 4.15
C ARG A 39 9.10 18.71 3.85
N GLY A 40 8.32 18.31 4.86
CA GLY A 40 6.87 18.10 4.71
C GLY A 40 6.49 16.79 4.02
N ILE A 41 7.41 16.02 3.45
CA ILE A 41 7.11 14.68 2.93
C ILE A 41 7.30 13.64 4.03
N VAL A 42 6.37 12.70 4.12
CA VAL A 42 6.35 11.62 5.11
C VAL A 42 6.12 10.30 4.40
N VAL A 43 7.04 9.36 4.58
CA VAL A 43 6.91 7.97 4.16
C VAL A 43 6.74 7.10 5.41
N SER A 44 5.64 6.37 5.49
CA SER A 44 5.32 5.49 6.63
C SER A 44 5.36 4.03 6.19
N VAL A 45 6.06 3.19 6.93
CA VAL A 45 6.17 1.73 6.75
C VAL A 45 5.29 1.04 7.78
N PHE A 46 4.44 0.14 7.32
CA PHE A 46 3.55 -0.69 8.13
C PHE A 46 3.90 -2.15 7.89
N ARG A 47 4.00 -2.92 8.95
CA ARG A 47 4.15 -4.38 8.86
C ARG A 47 2.84 -5.06 9.15
N TYR A 48 2.58 -6.09 8.36
CA TYR A 48 1.44 -6.96 8.53
C TYR A 48 1.88 -8.42 8.40
N LYS A 49 1.15 -9.31 9.06
CA LYS A 49 1.41 -10.74 9.04
C LYS A 49 0.27 -11.41 8.29
N ASN A 50 0.60 -12.17 7.27
CA ASN A 50 -0.36 -13.04 6.59
C ASN A 50 -0.14 -14.46 7.09
N GLU A 51 -1.22 -15.10 7.49
CA GLU A 51 -1.25 -16.54 7.75
C GLU A 51 -1.60 -17.22 6.42
N ILE A 52 -0.67 -17.99 5.85
CA ILE A 52 -0.91 -18.81 4.67
C ILE A 52 -0.70 -20.26 5.08
N GLU A 53 -1.79 -21.03 5.10
CA GLU A 53 -1.85 -22.42 5.55
C GLU A 53 -1.34 -22.58 6.99
N ASP A 54 -0.05 -22.86 7.20
CA ASP A 54 0.63 -22.97 8.51
C ASP A 54 1.89 -22.08 8.63
N HIS A 55 2.11 -21.20 7.66
CA HIS A 55 3.24 -20.27 7.67
C HIS A 55 2.77 -18.84 7.92
N THR A 56 3.44 -18.16 8.85
CA THR A 56 3.24 -16.73 9.08
C THR A 56 4.26 -15.95 8.27
N ILE A 57 3.83 -15.29 7.19
CA ILE A 57 4.70 -14.45 6.37
C ILE A 57 4.54 -12.98 6.78
N SER A 58 5.64 -12.38 7.26
CA SER A 58 5.71 -10.94 7.52
C SER A 58 5.89 -10.17 6.21
N ASN A 59 4.98 -9.24 5.93
CA ASN A 59 5.00 -8.37 4.77
C ASN A 59 4.95 -6.90 5.18
N PHE A 60 5.30 -6.02 4.24
CA PHE A 60 5.32 -4.58 4.46
C PHE A 60 4.43 -3.83 3.47
N LYS A 61 3.89 -2.71 3.92
CA LYS A 61 3.16 -1.73 3.11
C LYS A 61 3.70 -0.34 3.43
N THR A 62 3.80 0.51 2.41
CA THR A 62 4.25 1.89 2.56
C THR A 62 3.20 2.89 2.12
N THR A 63 3.16 4.05 2.78
CA THR A 63 2.39 5.22 2.32
C THR A 63 3.29 6.43 2.20
N ILE A 64 3.02 7.29 1.23
CA ILE A 64 3.71 8.57 1.02
C ILE A 64 2.67 9.67 1.18
N ARG A 65 2.94 10.66 2.03
CA ARG A 65 2.07 11.80 2.29
C ARG A 65 2.85 13.10 2.29
N ARG A 66 2.21 14.17 1.83
CA ARG A 66 2.69 15.54 2.00
C ARG A 66 1.94 16.19 3.15
N LEU A 67 2.68 16.85 4.03
CA LEU A 67 2.17 17.71 5.10
C LEU A 67 2.13 19.15 4.62
N TYR A 68 1.07 19.84 4.97
CA TYR A 68 0.90 21.27 4.70
C TYR A 68 0.20 21.93 5.88
N LYS A 69 0.30 23.25 5.97
CA LYS A 69 -0.49 24.04 6.92
C LYS A 69 -1.74 24.55 6.22
N ASP A 70 -2.88 24.42 6.87
CA ASP A 70 -4.11 25.08 6.43
C ASP A 70 -4.14 26.55 6.90
N ASP A 71 -5.24 27.24 6.58
CA ASP A 71 -5.45 28.65 6.91
C ASP A 71 -5.53 28.91 8.43
N GLU A 72 -5.80 27.86 9.22
CA GLU A 72 -5.80 27.91 10.69
C GLU A 72 -4.44 27.48 11.29
N GLU A 73 -3.40 27.41 10.46
CA GLU A 73 -2.06 26.89 10.77
C GLU A 73 -2.00 25.44 11.28
N LYS A 74 -3.08 24.68 11.14
CA LYS A 74 -3.11 23.27 11.54
C LYS A 74 -2.41 22.43 10.49
N THR A 75 -1.66 21.43 10.97
CA THR A 75 -0.96 20.51 10.09
C THR A 75 -1.95 19.50 9.51
N GLN A 76 -2.12 19.54 8.19
CA GLN A 76 -2.92 18.61 7.41
C GLN A 76 -2.01 17.69 6.59
N SER A 77 -2.58 16.62 6.03
CA SER A 77 -1.86 15.69 5.16
C SER A 77 -2.63 15.32 3.91
N THR A 78 -1.93 15.14 2.80
CA THR A 78 -2.50 14.73 1.51
C THR A 78 -1.65 13.65 0.83
N TYR A 79 -2.26 12.88 -0.07
CA TYR A 79 -1.56 11.90 -0.92
C TYR A 79 -1.11 12.49 -2.26
N PHE A 80 -1.53 13.72 -2.58
CA PHE A 80 -1.14 14.40 -3.81
C PHE A 80 0.27 15.00 -3.66
N LEU A 81 1.15 14.65 -4.60
CA LEU A 81 2.52 15.16 -4.67
C LEU A 81 2.63 16.13 -5.85
N ALA A 82 3.24 17.28 -5.62
CA ALA A 82 3.63 18.23 -6.65
C ALA A 82 4.94 17.79 -7.31
N PRO A 83 5.30 18.33 -8.49
CA PRO A 83 6.59 18.08 -9.14
C PRO A 83 7.80 18.22 -8.20
N ASP A 84 7.80 19.24 -7.35
CA ASP A 84 8.90 19.54 -6.42
C ASP A 84 8.98 18.56 -5.23
N ASP A 85 7.91 17.83 -4.95
CA ASP A 85 7.86 16.87 -3.85
C ASP A 85 8.55 15.54 -4.24
N TRP A 86 8.62 15.24 -5.54
CA TRP A 86 9.10 13.95 -6.06
C TRP A 86 10.54 13.61 -5.68
N PRO A 87 11.54 14.52 -5.80
CA PRO A 87 12.91 14.19 -5.41
C PRO A 87 13.01 13.77 -3.94
N MET A 88 12.21 14.39 -3.07
CA MET A 88 12.18 14.04 -1.65
C MET A 88 11.42 12.73 -1.40
N ALA A 89 10.28 12.55 -2.06
CA ALA A 89 9.51 11.32 -1.97
C ALA A 89 10.34 10.10 -2.43
N GLU A 90 11.10 10.23 -3.52
CA GLU A 90 11.99 9.19 -4.01
C GLU A 90 13.09 8.87 -3.00
N PHE A 91 13.78 9.90 -2.48
CA PHE A 91 14.83 9.73 -1.49
C PHE A 91 14.33 8.97 -0.24
N LEU A 92 13.20 9.41 0.33
CA LEU A 92 12.62 8.80 1.52
C LEU A 92 12.07 7.39 1.23
N SER A 93 11.52 7.15 0.03
CA SER A 93 11.05 5.83 -0.39
C SER A 93 12.21 4.84 -0.51
N ARG A 94 13.38 5.28 -0.98
CA ARG A 94 14.58 4.44 -1.02
C ARG A 94 15.05 4.03 0.37
N GLN A 95 15.01 4.95 1.33
CA GLN A 95 15.33 4.64 2.74
C GLN A 95 14.32 3.65 3.34
N ALA A 96 13.03 3.83 3.05
CA ALA A 96 11.99 2.90 3.47
C ALA A 96 12.20 1.50 2.88
N TRP A 97 12.58 1.41 1.60
CA TRP A 97 12.93 0.15 0.95
C TRP A 97 14.11 -0.56 1.62
N GLN A 98 15.21 0.16 1.86
CA GLN A 98 16.39 -0.39 2.54
C GLN A 98 16.00 -0.97 3.91
N TYR A 99 15.24 -0.21 4.68
CA TYR A 99 14.72 -0.68 5.97
C TYR A 99 13.90 -1.97 5.84
N MET A 100 12.96 -2.04 4.90
CA MET A 100 12.15 -3.26 4.70
C MET A 100 13.02 -4.47 4.35
N MET A 101 14.04 -4.31 3.51
CA MET A 101 14.96 -5.39 3.15
C MET A 101 15.80 -5.87 4.33
N GLU A 102 16.34 -4.95 5.12
CA GLU A 102 17.09 -5.28 6.35
C GLU A 102 16.23 -6.04 7.35
N GLN A 103 14.97 -5.63 7.51
CA GLN A 103 14.03 -6.33 8.39
C GLN A 103 13.67 -7.72 7.87
N SER A 104 13.36 -7.87 6.58
CA SER A 104 13.08 -9.17 5.97
C SER A 104 14.24 -10.16 6.12
N GLN A 105 15.49 -9.70 5.96
CA GLN A 105 16.67 -10.55 6.16
C GLN A 105 16.84 -10.96 7.62
N SER A 106 16.59 -10.03 8.55
CA SER A 106 16.65 -10.31 9.99
C SER A 106 15.63 -11.37 10.39
N ASP A 107 14.39 -11.26 9.89
CA ASP A 107 13.32 -12.23 10.14
C ASP A 107 13.69 -13.63 9.63
N ALA A 108 14.22 -13.73 8.41
CA ALA A 108 14.66 -15.00 7.82
C ALA A 108 15.78 -15.67 8.66
N SER A 109 16.73 -14.87 9.17
CA SER A 109 17.80 -15.39 10.04
C SER A 109 17.29 -15.89 11.39
N SER A 110 16.17 -15.36 11.87
CA SER A 110 15.59 -15.70 13.17
C SER A 110 14.82 -17.03 13.13
N GLU A 111 14.14 -17.34 12.02
CA GLU A 111 13.42 -18.60 11.83
C GLU A 111 14.36 -19.82 11.73
N THR A 112 15.54 -19.66 11.11
CA THR A 112 16.52 -20.75 11.00
C THR A 112 17.10 -21.20 12.33
N LYS A 113 17.18 -20.33 13.35
CA LYS A 113 17.77 -20.68 14.65
C LYS A 113 16.84 -21.49 15.55
N THR A 114 15.54 -21.42 15.32
CA THR A 114 14.55 -22.15 16.12
C THR A 114 14.42 -23.61 15.69
N LYS A 115 14.79 -23.94 14.44
CA LYS A 115 14.67 -25.28 13.88
C LYS A 115 15.83 -26.22 14.25
N ASP A 116 16.99 -25.68 14.61
CA ASP A 116 18.22 -26.43 14.97
C ASP A 116 18.30 -26.82 16.46
N LYS A 117 17.28 -26.50 17.26
CA LYS A 117 17.26 -26.73 18.71
C LYS A 117 16.18 -27.71 19.17
N SER A 118 15.57 -28.45 18.24
CA SER A 118 14.59 -29.51 18.50
C SER A 118 15.11 -30.89 18.15
#